data_AF-E7S9H8-F1
#
_entry.id   AF-E7S9H8-F1
#
_cell.length_a   1.000
_cell.length_b   1.000
_cell.length_c   1.000
_cell.angle_alpha   90.00
_cell.angle_beta   90.00
_cell.angle_gamma   90.00
#
_symmetry.space_group_name_H-M   'P 1'
#
loop_
_entity.id
_entity.type
_entity.pdbx_description
1 polymer ?
#
loop_
_entity_poly.entity_id
_entity_poly.type
_entity_poly.pdbx_seq_one_letter_code
_entity_poly.pdbx_strand_id
1 'polypeptide(L)'
;MKTNFSSIKNIIDGKPTIIIKNGKLDSEACRSKGLSASDIALQLRSQGVFQLKEVKRAVIEQNEKSIIIGMEDKNPKYPVITDGVIQTDILEIINKTEDWFMDELKKDGYKKM
;
A
#
# COMPACT_ATOMS: atom_id res chain seq x y z
N MET A 1 12.88 -36.41 -18.05
CA MET A 1 12.46 -35.14 -18.69
C MET A 1 12.42 -34.08 -17.61
N LYS A 2 13.31 -33.07 -17.67
CA LYS A 2 13.41 -32.00 -16.68
C LYS A 2 12.26 -31.01 -16.91
N THR A 3 11.49 -30.69 -15.88
CA THR A 3 10.63 -29.51 -15.93
C THR A 3 11.11 -28.54 -14.86
N ASN A 4 12.04 -27.67 -15.26
CA ASN A 4 12.33 -26.43 -14.57
C ASN A 4 11.12 -25.52 -14.74
N PHE A 5 10.26 -25.41 -13.73
CA PHE A 5 9.30 -24.32 -13.66
C PHE A 5 10.08 -23.05 -13.31
N SER A 6 10.48 -22.34 -14.37
CA SER A 6 10.91 -20.95 -14.31
C SER A 6 9.99 -20.13 -13.43
N SER A 7 10.58 -19.56 -12.38
CA SER A 7 10.56 -18.15 -12.06
C SER A 7 9.23 -17.39 -12.25
N ILE A 8 8.65 -16.98 -11.11
CA ILE A 8 8.11 -15.63 -10.88
C ILE A 8 6.95 -15.20 -11.79
N LYS A 9 5.88 -15.98 -11.80
CA LYS A 9 4.54 -15.46 -12.11
C LYS A 9 3.69 -15.58 -10.85
N ASN A 10 3.11 -14.46 -10.42
CA ASN A 10 2.00 -14.37 -9.45
C ASN A 10 2.32 -14.09 -7.96
N ILE A 11 3.13 -13.07 -7.66
CA ILE A 11 3.03 -12.33 -6.37
C ILE A 11 3.01 -10.80 -6.63
N ILE A 12 2.32 -10.36 -7.68
CA ILE A 12 2.17 -8.92 -8.00
C ILE A 12 0.76 -8.43 -7.64
N ASP A 13 -0.25 -9.29 -7.74
CA ASP A 13 -1.65 -8.93 -7.41
C ASP A 13 -1.87 -8.67 -5.92
N GLY A 14 -1.00 -9.20 -5.06
CA GLY A 14 -1.16 -9.12 -3.60
C GLY A 14 -0.59 -7.87 -2.92
N LYS A 15 0.37 -7.19 -3.55
CA LYS A 15 1.16 -6.19 -2.82
C LYS A 15 0.55 -4.78 -2.93
N PRO A 16 0.42 -4.04 -1.81
CA PRO A 16 0.07 -2.64 -1.86
C PRO A 16 1.09 -1.88 -2.71
N THR A 17 0.60 -1.04 -3.60
CA THR A 17 1.45 -0.32 -4.57
C THR A 17 1.24 1.17 -4.42
N ILE A 18 2.32 1.91 -4.20
CA ILE A 18 2.27 3.37 -4.14
C ILE A 18 2.09 3.89 -5.56
N ILE A 19 0.97 4.57 -5.81
CA ILE A 19 0.69 5.19 -7.11
C ILE A 19 0.86 6.71 -7.10
N ILE A 20 0.83 7.35 -5.92
CA ILE A 20 1.08 8.78 -5.77
C ILE A 20 2.04 8.98 -4.60
N LYS A 21 3.07 9.80 -4.80
CA LYS A 21 4.01 10.21 -3.77
C LYS A 21 4.28 11.70 -3.88
N ASN A 22 3.99 12.44 -2.81
CA ASN A 22 4.15 13.90 -2.69
C ASN A 22 3.60 14.65 -3.92
N GLY A 23 2.35 14.35 -4.28
CA GLY A 23 1.63 14.94 -5.40
C GLY A 23 2.13 14.57 -6.80
N LYS A 24 3.04 13.61 -6.91
CA LYS A 24 3.49 13.06 -8.19
C LYS A 24 2.89 11.66 -8.39
N LEU A 25 2.25 11.47 -9.54
CA LEU A 25 1.71 10.19 -9.98
C LEU A 25 2.84 9.31 -10.52
N ASP A 26 2.86 8.04 -10.13
CA ASP A 26 3.74 7.02 -10.68
C ASP A 26 3.01 6.25 -11.78
N SER A 27 3.20 6.67 -13.03
CA SER A 27 2.53 6.08 -14.18
C SER A 27 2.86 4.60 -14.40
N GLU A 28 4.06 4.15 -14.02
CA GLU A 28 4.47 2.76 -14.17
C GLU A 28 3.74 1.88 -13.15
N ALA A 29 3.68 2.34 -11.90
CA ALA A 29 2.91 1.69 -10.85
C ALA A 29 1.42 1.60 -11.21
N CYS A 30 0.81 2.68 -11.71
CA CYS A 30 -0.58 2.67 -12.18
C CYS A 30 -0.80 1.65 -13.30
N ARG A 31 0.10 1.63 -14.30
CA ARG A 31 0.04 0.68 -15.42
C ARG A 31 0.18 -0.77 -14.96
N SER A 32 1.03 -1.03 -13.96
CA SER A 32 1.21 -2.36 -13.39
C SER A 32 -0.06 -2.91 -12.71
N LYS A 33 -0.94 -2.01 -12.23
CA LYS A 33 -2.25 -2.32 -11.64
C LYS A 33 -3.42 -2.18 -12.63
N GLY A 34 -3.14 -1.92 -13.91
CA GLY A 34 -4.18 -1.74 -14.93
C GLY A 34 -5.02 -0.47 -14.75
N LEU A 35 -4.57 0.49 -13.96
CA LEU A 35 -5.33 1.71 -13.65
C LEU A 35 -5.05 2.81 -14.68
N SER A 36 -6.12 3.38 -15.22
CA SER A 36 -6.03 4.59 -16.04
C SER A 36 -5.96 5.85 -15.17
N ALA A 37 -5.53 6.97 -15.76
CA ALA A 37 -5.56 8.26 -15.09
C ALA A 37 -6.99 8.66 -14.66
N SER A 38 -8.00 8.23 -15.43
CA SER A 38 -9.41 8.48 -15.13
C SER A 38 -9.88 7.71 -13.90
N ASP A 39 -9.46 6.45 -13.75
CA ASP A 39 -9.81 5.62 -12.58
C ASP A 39 -9.25 6.25 -11.30
N ILE A 40 -7.99 6.69 -11.37
CA ILE A 40 -7.33 7.32 -10.23
C ILE A 40 -7.99 8.65 -9.89
N ALA A 41 -8.29 9.48 -10.89
CA ALA A 41 -9.00 10.74 -10.66
C ALA A 41 -10.39 10.53 -10.05
N LEU A 42 -11.11 9.48 -10.46
CA LEU A 42 -12.41 9.12 -9.90
C LEU A 42 -12.28 8.65 -8.45
N GLN A 43 -11.29 7.81 -8.15
CA GLN A 43 -11.00 7.33 -6.80
C GLN A 43 -10.58 8.46 -5.84
N LEU A 44 -9.73 9.39 -6.30
CA LEU A 44 -9.37 10.56 -5.51
C LEU A 44 -10.61 11.42 -5.21
N ARG A 45 -11.43 11.68 -6.24
CA ARG A 45 -12.62 12.51 -6.13
C ARG A 45 -13.68 11.89 -5.21
N SER A 46 -13.87 10.57 -5.23
CA SER A 46 -14.82 9.88 -4.34
C SER A 46 -14.43 9.99 -2.87
N GLN A 47 -13.15 10.26 -2.57
CA GLN A 47 -12.62 10.51 -1.23
C GLN A 47 -12.45 12.01 -0.92
N GLY A 48 -13.00 12.90 -1.77
CA GLY A 48 -12.96 14.35 -1.56
C GLY A 48 -11.65 15.03 -1.94
N VAL A 49 -10.74 14.34 -2.64
CA VAL A 49 -9.47 14.88 -3.11
C VAL A 49 -9.58 15.29 -4.57
N PHE A 50 -9.31 16.56 -4.87
CA PHE A 50 -9.50 17.12 -6.21
C PHE A 50 -8.19 17.45 -6.92
N GLN A 51 -7.09 17.58 -6.18
CA GLN A 51 -5.78 17.89 -6.74
C GLN A 51 -4.73 16.90 -6.25
N LEU A 52 -3.91 16.39 -7.18
CA LEU A 52 -2.79 15.51 -6.82
C LEU A 52 -1.86 16.13 -5.77
N LYS A 53 -1.63 17.46 -5.83
CA LYS A 53 -0.79 18.18 -4.87
C LYS A 53 -1.25 18.08 -3.41
N GLU A 54 -2.54 17.78 -3.19
CA GLU A 54 -3.12 17.56 -1.86
C GLU A 54 -2.75 16.18 -1.31
N VAL A 55 -2.29 15.26 -2.16
CA VAL A 55 -1.95 13.88 -1.83
C VAL A 55 -0.47 13.76 -1.47
N LYS A 56 -0.19 13.47 -0.20
CA LYS A 56 1.13 13.05 0.25
C LYS A 56 1.45 11.64 -0.24
N ARG A 57 0.47 10.74 -0.14
CA ARG A 57 0.64 9.36 -0.62
C ARG A 57 -0.71 8.75 -0.99
N ALA A 58 -0.76 7.98 -2.07
CA ALA A 58 -1.87 7.08 -2.36
C ALA A 58 -1.35 5.67 -2.64
N VAL A 59 -1.98 4.69 -2.02
CA VAL A 59 -1.59 3.28 -2.08
C VAL A 59 -2.79 2.47 -2.55
N ILE A 60 -2.60 1.63 -3.58
CA ILE A 60 -3.60 0.69 -4.08
C ILE A 60 -3.39 -0.66 -3.43
N GLU A 61 -4.41 -1.19 -2.77
CA GLU A 61 -4.46 -2.53 -2.18
C GLU A 61 -5.03 -3.57 -3.17
N GLN A 62 -5.04 -4.85 -2.75
CA GLN A 62 -5.44 -6.02 -3.54
C GLN A 62 -6.83 -5.92 -4.19
N ASN A 63 -7.78 -5.22 -3.55
CA ASN A 63 -9.17 -5.10 -4.00
C ASN A 63 -9.46 -3.77 -4.73
N GLU A 64 -8.43 -3.19 -5.37
CA GLU A 64 -8.48 -1.85 -5.99
C GLU A 64 -8.85 -0.72 -5.03
N LYS A 65 -8.93 -1.00 -3.72
CA LYS A 65 -9.16 0.00 -2.68
C LYS A 65 -7.91 0.85 -2.56
N SER A 66 -8.11 2.17 -2.53
CA SER A 66 -7.03 3.13 -2.36
C SER A 66 -7.06 3.74 -0.97
N ILE A 67 -5.93 3.70 -0.28
CA ILE A 67 -5.70 4.49 0.94
C ILE A 67 -5.03 5.79 0.49
N ILE A 68 -5.71 6.92 0.71
CA ILE A 68 -5.19 8.25 0.37
C ILE A 68 -4.82 8.98 1.65
N ILE A 69 -3.66 9.63 1.61
CA ILE A 69 -3.14 10.42 2.71
C ILE A 69 -2.84 11.81 2.19
N GLY A 70 -3.49 12.79 2.81
CA GLY A 70 -3.33 14.19 2.54
C GLY A 70 -1.98 14.73 2.99
N MET A 71 -1.57 15.85 2.42
CA MET A 71 -0.39 16.60 2.88
C MET A 71 -0.50 17.05 4.34
N GLU A 72 -1.73 17.32 4.80
CA GLU A 72 -2.01 17.81 6.15
C GLU A 72 -2.30 16.69 7.17
N ASP A 73 -2.32 15.43 6.73
CA ASP A 73 -2.56 14.29 7.62
C ASP A 73 -1.37 14.06 8.55
N LYS A 74 -1.56 14.42 9.83
CA LYS A 74 -0.52 14.32 10.86
C LYS A 74 -0.24 12.89 11.32
N ASN A 75 -1.22 12.00 11.22
CA ASN A 75 -1.06 10.61 11.66
C ASN A 75 -1.93 9.64 10.82
N PRO A 76 -1.51 9.32 9.59
CA PRO A 76 -2.26 8.41 8.75
C PRO A 76 -2.33 7.02 9.40
N LYS A 77 -3.55 6.50 9.56
CA LYS A 77 -3.78 5.15 10.09
C LYS A 77 -3.68 4.14 8.96
N TYR A 78 -2.61 3.36 8.96
CA TYR A 78 -2.47 2.23 8.06
C TYR A 78 -2.80 0.92 8.79
N PRO A 79 -3.62 0.03 8.22
CA PRO A 79 -3.77 -1.31 8.76
C PRO A 79 -2.44 -2.07 8.57
N VAL A 80 -1.74 -2.34 9.66
CA VAL A 80 -0.48 -3.11 9.64
C VAL A 80 -0.75 -4.61 9.66
N ILE A 81 -1.94 -5.02 10.12
CA ILE A 81 -2.42 -6.39 10.09
C ILE A 81 -3.78 -6.41 9.37
N THR A 82 -3.92 -7.27 8.38
CA THR A 82 -5.19 -7.55 7.71
C THR A 82 -5.38 -9.07 7.65
N ASP A 83 -6.53 -9.58 8.10
CA ASP A 83 -6.84 -11.02 8.14
C ASP A 83 -5.78 -11.88 8.85
N GLY A 84 -5.15 -11.33 9.89
CA GLY A 84 -4.10 -12.00 10.66
C GLY A 84 -2.72 -12.01 9.99
N VAL A 85 -2.56 -11.40 8.81
CA VAL A 85 -1.29 -11.30 8.09
C VAL A 85 -0.68 -9.91 8.27
N ILE A 86 0.61 -9.87 8.60
CA ILE A 86 1.39 -8.62 8.69
C ILE A 86 1.64 -8.08 7.29
N GLN A 87 1.29 -6.81 7.09
CA GLN A 87 1.51 -6.09 5.84
C GLN A 87 2.92 -5.47 5.84
N THR A 88 3.93 -6.27 5.49
CA THR A 88 5.34 -5.81 5.49
C THR A 88 5.58 -4.62 4.55
N ASP A 89 4.90 -4.59 3.41
CA ASP A 89 4.96 -3.47 2.48
C ASP A 89 4.42 -2.16 3.11
N ILE A 90 3.42 -2.25 4.00
CA ILE A 90 2.91 -1.10 4.77
C ILE A 90 3.94 -0.66 5.83
N LEU A 91 4.62 -1.59 6.49
CA LEU A 91 5.71 -1.28 7.42
C LEU A 91 6.82 -0.48 6.71
N GLU A 92 7.23 -0.90 5.51
CA GLU A 92 8.19 -0.15 4.70
C GLU A 92 7.69 1.26 4.36
N ILE A 93 6.41 1.37 3.99
CA ILE A 93 5.75 2.65 3.70
C ILE A 93 5.82 3.62 4.89
N ILE A 94 5.60 3.13 6.11
CA ILE A 94 5.71 3.92 7.35
C ILE A 94 7.13 3.97 7.92
N ASN A 95 8.11 3.45 7.19
CA ASN A 95 9.52 3.44 7.54
C ASN A 95 9.82 2.69 8.86
N LYS A 96 9.14 1.54 9.03
CA LYS A 96 9.24 0.61 10.16
C LYS A 96 9.64 -0.78 9.66
N THR A 97 10.15 -1.60 10.58
CA THR A 97 10.55 -2.99 10.30
C THR A 97 9.57 -3.97 10.95
N GLU A 98 9.57 -5.22 10.48
CA GLU A 98 8.83 -6.30 11.12
C GLU A 98 9.31 -6.53 12.57
N ASP A 99 10.62 -6.47 12.82
CA ASP A 99 11.18 -6.57 14.18
C ASP A 99 10.62 -5.49 15.12
N TRP A 100 10.58 -4.23 14.66
CA TRP A 100 9.97 -3.14 15.41
C TRP A 100 8.50 -3.43 15.72
N PHE A 101 7.76 -3.95 14.74
CA PHE A 101 6.34 -4.26 14.90
C PHE A 101 6.11 -5.41 15.88
N MET A 102 6.92 -6.47 15.80
CA MET A 102 6.87 -7.59 16.73
C MET A 102 7.22 -7.17 18.16
N ASP A 103 8.16 -6.24 18.34
CA ASP A 103 8.48 -5.69 19.67
C ASP A 103 7.36 -4.82 20.23
N GLU A 104 6.65 -4.05 19.39
CA GLU A 104 5.43 -3.34 19.80
C GLU A 104 4.32 -4.30 20.22
N LEU A 105 4.06 -5.35 19.45
CA LEU A 105 3.07 -6.37 19.81
C LEU A 105 3.37 -7.04 21.15
N LYS A 106 4.66 -7.32 21.44
CA LYS A 106 5.08 -7.88 22.74
C LYS A 106 4.80 -6.90 23.89
N LYS A 107 5.04 -5.60 23.70
CA LYS A 107 4.76 -4.57 24.73
C LYS A 107 3.28 -4.52 25.07
N ASP A 108 2.42 -4.68 24.06
CA ASP A 108 0.97 -4.72 24.20
C ASP A 108 0.43 -6.06 24.72
N GLY A 109 1.32 -7.00 25.07
CA GLY A 109 0.97 -8.29 25.68
C GLY A 109 0.62 -9.40 24.68
N TYR A 110 0.73 -9.15 23.38
CA TYR A 110 0.57 -10.18 22.35
C TYR A 110 1.84 -11.04 22.29
N LYS A 111 1.73 -12.29 22.78
CA LYS A 111 2.76 -13.32 22.60
C LYS A 111 2.45 -14.10 21.33
N LYS A 112 3.47 -14.30 20.49
CA LYS A 112 3.43 -15.25 19.37
C LYS A 112 3.06 -16.62 19.97
N MET A 113 1.88 -17.16 19.61
CA MET A 113 1.49 -18.53 19.97
C MET A 113 2.35 -19.53 19.22
#